data_AF-F0YT59-F1
#
_entry.id   AF-F0YT59-F1
#
_cell.length_a   1.000
_cell.length_b   1.000
_cell.length_c   1.000
_cell.angle_alpha   90.00
_cell.angle_beta   90.00
_cell.angle_gamma   90.00
#
_symmetry.space_group_name_H-M   'P 1'
#
loop_
_entity.id
_entity.type
_entity.pdbx_description
1 polymer ?
#
loop_
_entity_poly.entity_id
_entity_poly.type
_entity_poly.pdbx_seq_one_letter_code
_entity_poly.pdbx_strand_id
1 'polypeptide(L)'
;SDFRDAFFQRNPFDDFRGDAQGKDLLFFGEHTVRPLSATSGKGLFTRAWVEGCYGKVLTPDVTPEGAPVLCSGNVMGTGAAVLAYLEAYLANVDAQDGNANWHCWRDYGIDQGHHNYMHVALRGKAYVAYPKHKFAVAPYDAGPAYTAGQVMHVPEDLKRDAAGYVLRADGRRAALVHQYDRHPVLSRFYDTVVRDLVEKA
;
A
#
# COMPACT_ATOMS: atom_id res chain seq x y z
N SER A 1 7.97 -9.52 4.36
CA SER A 1 6.61 -9.90 4.77
C SER A 1 6.21 -9.08 5.96
N ASP A 2 5.11 -8.36 5.83
CA ASP A 2 4.65 -7.39 6.82
C ASP A 2 3.66 -8.06 7.77
N PHE A 3 4.19 -8.54 8.89
CA PHE A 3 3.40 -9.07 10.01
C PHE A 3 3.78 -8.40 11.34
N ARG A 4 4.86 -7.61 11.35
CA ARG A 4 5.41 -6.97 12.55
C ARG A 4 4.74 -5.62 12.86
N ASP A 5 4.19 -4.99 11.83
CA ASP A 5 3.64 -3.64 11.82
C ASP A 5 2.22 -3.58 11.25
N ALA A 6 1.49 -4.70 11.33
CA ALA A 6 0.09 -4.83 10.93
C ALA A 6 -0.79 -5.19 12.13
N PHE A 7 -1.90 -4.48 12.31
CA PHE A 7 -2.88 -4.77 13.36
C PHE A 7 -4.30 -4.82 12.82
N PHE A 8 -5.02 -5.91 13.08
CA PHE A 8 -6.42 -6.05 12.70
C PHE A 8 -7.34 -5.58 13.84
N GLN A 9 -8.07 -4.48 13.64
CA GLN A 9 -9.04 -3.97 14.62
C GLN A 9 -10.40 -4.66 14.50
N ARG A 10 -10.68 -5.27 13.34
CA ARG A 10 -11.87 -6.07 13.04
C ARG A 10 -11.64 -6.94 11.80
N ASN A 11 -12.63 -7.73 11.41
CA ASN A 11 -12.57 -8.55 10.21
C ASN A 11 -12.49 -7.67 8.94
N PRO A 12 -11.40 -7.77 8.15
CA PRO A 12 -11.21 -6.94 6.96
C PRO A 12 -12.09 -7.33 5.77
N PHE A 13 -12.72 -8.50 5.81
CA PHE A 13 -13.58 -8.99 4.74
C PHE A 13 -15.03 -8.48 4.83
N ASP A 14 -15.44 -7.94 5.97
CA ASP A 14 -16.81 -7.44 6.18
C ASP A 14 -17.18 -6.32 5.19
N ASP A 15 -16.18 -5.55 4.76
CA ASP A 15 -16.38 -4.37 3.90
C ASP A 15 -15.91 -4.57 2.45
N PHE A 16 -15.27 -5.70 2.14
CA PHE A 16 -14.57 -5.88 0.88
C PHE A 16 -15.46 -5.61 -0.34
N ARG A 17 -16.69 -6.13 -0.37
CA ARG A 17 -17.59 -5.95 -1.52
C ARG A 17 -17.97 -4.48 -1.77
N GLY A 18 -18.15 -3.70 -0.70
CA GLY A 18 -18.47 -2.28 -0.81
C GLY A 18 -17.26 -1.47 -1.25
N ASP A 19 -16.13 -1.67 -0.57
CA ASP A 19 -14.91 -0.90 -0.82
C ASP A 19 -14.23 -1.27 -2.15
N ALA A 20 -14.35 -2.53 -2.60
CA ALA A 20 -13.86 -2.96 -3.91
C ALA A 20 -14.76 -2.51 -5.07
N GLN A 21 -15.93 -1.91 -4.84
CA GLN A 21 -16.80 -1.35 -5.89
C GLN A 21 -17.09 -2.34 -7.04
N GLY A 22 -17.35 -3.60 -6.70
CA GLY A 22 -17.59 -4.67 -7.68
C GLY A 22 -16.35 -5.15 -8.44
N LYS A 23 -15.15 -4.80 -7.97
CA LYS A 23 -13.86 -5.28 -8.48
C LYS A 23 -13.40 -6.52 -7.72
N ASP A 24 -12.54 -7.30 -8.36
CA ASP A 24 -12.07 -8.58 -7.82
C ASP A 24 -10.78 -8.41 -6.98
N LEU A 25 -10.11 -7.25 -7.09
CA LEU A 25 -8.87 -6.89 -6.42
C LEU A 25 -8.93 -5.44 -5.89
N LEU A 26 -8.34 -5.19 -4.74
CA LEU A 26 -8.27 -3.90 -4.07
C LEU A 26 -6.83 -3.63 -3.63
N PHE A 27 -6.28 -2.52 -4.11
CA PHE A 27 -5.03 -1.94 -3.64
C PHE A 27 -5.32 -0.80 -2.66
N PHE A 28 -4.34 -0.47 -1.83
CA PHE A 28 -4.51 0.50 -0.75
C PHE A 28 -3.50 1.64 -0.88
N GLY A 29 -3.99 2.87 -0.89
CA GLY A 29 -3.14 4.06 -0.88
C GLY A 29 -2.53 4.29 0.50
N GLU A 30 -1.23 4.62 0.52
CA GLU A 30 -0.56 5.17 1.68
C GLU A 30 -0.92 6.66 1.88
N HIS A 31 -0.56 7.20 3.05
CA HIS A 31 -0.72 8.62 3.36
C HIS A 31 -0.10 9.52 2.28
N THR A 32 -0.85 10.53 1.85
CA THR A 32 -0.53 11.38 0.67
C THR A 32 0.56 12.43 0.90
N VAL A 33 1.12 12.52 2.11
CA VAL A 33 2.23 13.44 2.44
C VAL A 33 3.49 13.15 1.62
N ARG A 34 3.65 11.92 1.14
CA ARG A 34 4.71 11.53 0.20
C ARG A 34 4.09 10.81 -1.00
N PRO A 35 3.48 11.55 -1.94
CA PRO A 35 2.81 10.95 -3.08
C PRO A 35 3.85 10.38 -4.05
N LEU A 36 3.44 9.38 -4.85
CA LEU A 36 4.26 8.80 -5.92
C LEU A 36 4.63 9.84 -6.99
N SER A 37 3.79 10.87 -7.16
CA SER A 37 4.02 11.98 -8.07
C SER A 37 5.12 12.96 -7.62
N ALA A 38 5.67 12.81 -6.41
CA ALA A 38 6.71 13.71 -5.90
C ALA A 38 7.98 13.61 -6.75
N THR A 39 8.50 14.75 -7.22
CA THR A 39 9.70 14.86 -8.06
C THR A 39 10.92 15.41 -7.30
N SER A 40 10.75 15.82 -6.05
CA SER A 40 11.83 16.28 -5.17
C SER A 40 11.52 15.98 -3.70
N GLY A 41 12.55 16.01 -2.85
CA GLY A 41 12.41 15.83 -1.41
C GLY A 41 12.35 14.36 -0.96
N LYS A 42 11.82 14.12 0.24
CA LYS A 42 11.90 12.80 0.90
C LYS A 42 10.87 11.76 0.39
N GLY A 43 10.00 12.10 -0.58
CA GLY A 43 9.01 11.20 -1.19
C GLY A 43 9.54 10.37 -2.36
N LEU A 44 10.85 10.39 -2.59
CA LEU A 44 11.46 9.82 -3.79
C LEU A 44 11.71 8.32 -3.73
N PHE A 45 11.55 7.62 -2.61
CA PHE A 45 11.94 6.21 -2.50
C PHE A 45 11.19 5.31 -3.49
N THR A 46 9.86 5.31 -3.44
CA THR A 46 9.05 4.49 -4.36
C THR A 46 9.23 4.92 -5.82
N ARG A 47 9.31 6.23 -6.07
CA ARG A 47 9.60 6.75 -7.42
C ARG A 47 10.96 6.26 -7.92
N ALA A 48 12.00 6.34 -7.10
CA ALA A 48 13.36 5.93 -7.45
C ALA A 48 13.45 4.42 -7.68
N TRP A 49 12.73 3.61 -6.91
CA TRP A 49 12.62 2.18 -7.18
C TRP A 49 11.95 1.89 -8.52
N VAL A 50 10.82 2.53 -8.81
CA VAL A 50 10.14 2.35 -10.10
C VAL A 50 11.02 2.82 -11.24
N GLU A 51 11.55 4.05 -11.18
CA GLU A 51 12.33 4.61 -12.28
C GLU A 51 13.70 3.94 -12.44
N GLY A 52 14.28 3.46 -11.34
CA GLY A 52 15.53 2.70 -11.34
C GLY A 52 15.40 1.36 -12.06
N CYS A 53 14.25 0.71 -11.97
CA CYS A 53 14.02 -0.59 -12.61
C CYS A 53 13.38 -0.51 -14.00
N TYR A 54 12.48 0.44 -14.20
CA TYR A 54 11.64 0.48 -15.41
C TYR A 54 11.89 1.72 -16.28
N GLY A 55 12.84 2.58 -15.89
CA GLY A 55 13.06 3.87 -16.53
C GLY A 55 12.00 4.91 -16.15
N LYS A 56 12.07 6.10 -16.77
CA LYS A 56 11.22 7.27 -16.43
C LYS A 56 9.77 7.13 -16.91
N VAL A 57 9.05 6.14 -16.37
CA VAL A 57 7.66 5.79 -16.72
C VAL A 57 6.63 6.60 -15.94
N LEU A 58 7.05 7.26 -14.86
CA LEU A 58 6.19 8.06 -13.98
C LEU A 58 6.04 9.50 -14.49
N THR A 59 5.38 9.63 -15.65
CA THR A 59 5.03 10.91 -16.27
C THR A 59 3.78 11.53 -15.61
N PRO A 60 3.54 12.85 -15.76
CA PRO A 60 2.35 13.50 -15.21
C PRO A 60 1.01 12.89 -15.65
N ASP A 61 0.94 12.33 -16.87
CA ASP A 61 -0.27 11.66 -17.38
C ASP A 61 -0.55 10.33 -16.68
N VAL A 62 0.50 9.66 -16.22
CA VAL A 62 0.45 8.35 -15.56
C VAL A 62 0.24 8.52 -14.06
N THR A 63 1.03 9.41 -13.45
CA THR A 63 1.00 9.77 -12.04
C THR A 63 0.69 11.26 -11.91
N PRO A 64 -0.60 11.65 -11.93
CA PRO A 64 -0.99 13.04 -11.72
C PRO A 64 -0.59 13.49 -10.32
N GLU A 65 -0.53 14.81 -10.14
CA GLU A 65 -0.19 15.42 -8.85
C GLU A 65 -1.06 14.87 -7.71
N GLY A 66 -0.42 14.47 -6.61
CA GLY A 66 -1.07 13.88 -5.45
C GLY A 66 -1.38 12.39 -5.57
N ALA A 67 -1.01 11.72 -6.67
CA ALA A 67 -1.17 10.28 -6.81
C ALA A 67 -0.49 9.55 -5.64
N PRO A 68 -1.22 8.75 -4.85
CA PRO A 68 -0.64 8.11 -3.68
C PRO A 68 0.34 7.00 -4.10
N VAL A 69 1.28 6.70 -3.23
CA VAL A 69 1.94 5.38 -3.23
C VAL A 69 0.89 4.34 -2.87
N LEU A 70 0.81 3.24 -3.62
CA LEU A 70 0.00 2.08 -3.23
C LEU A 70 0.85 1.15 -2.40
N CYS A 71 0.39 0.71 -1.23
CA CYS A 71 1.18 -0.12 -0.31
C CYS A 71 1.32 -1.56 -0.83
N SER A 72 2.55 -2.10 -0.88
CA SER A 72 2.79 -3.49 -1.28
C SER A 72 2.53 -4.49 -0.16
N GLY A 73 2.56 -4.05 1.10
CA GLY A 73 2.38 -4.91 2.27
C GLY A 73 0.94 -5.37 2.51
N ASN A 74 -0.04 -4.79 1.81
CA ASN A 74 -1.41 -5.27 1.84
C ASN A 74 -2.08 -5.17 0.46
N VAL A 75 -2.71 -6.28 0.06
CA VAL A 75 -3.55 -6.41 -1.14
C VAL A 75 -4.72 -7.30 -0.75
N MET A 76 -5.91 -6.99 -1.22
CA MET A 76 -7.11 -7.75 -0.90
C MET A 76 -7.88 -8.10 -2.17
N GLY A 77 -8.42 -9.31 -2.27
CA GLY A 77 -9.17 -9.71 -3.44
C GLY A 77 -9.81 -11.07 -3.28
N THR A 78 -10.53 -11.49 -4.32
CA THR A 78 -10.88 -12.90 -4.48
C THR A 78 -9.60 -13.73 -4.60
N GLY A 79 -9.65 -15.02 -4.22
CA GLY A 79 -8.47 -15.89 -4.33
C GLY A 79 -7.89 -15.93 -5.74
N ALA A 80 -8.75 -16.03 -6.77
CA ALA A 80 -8.35 -16.01 -8.16
C ALA A 80 -7.68 -14.68 -8.57
N ALA A 81 -8.20 -13.54 -8.10
CA ALA A 81 -7.63 -12.23 -8.38
C ALA A 81 -6.26 -12.03 -7.74
N VAL A 82 -6.11 -12.44 -6.48
CA VAL A 82 -4.84 -12.34 -5.75
C VAL A 82 -3.79 -13.24 -6.39
N LEU A 83 -4.15 -14.48 -6.76
CA LEU A 83 -3.24 -15.38 -7.48
C LEU A 83 -2.81 -14.80 -8.83
N ALA A 84 -3.77 -14.33 -9.63
CA ALA A 84 -3.47 -13.70 -10.91
C ALA A 84 -2.57 -12.48 -10.74
N TYR A 85 -2.78 -11.66 -9.70
CA TYR A 85 -1.90 -10.53 -9.35
C TYR A 85 -0.49 -10.99 -8.95
N LEU A 86 -0.35 -12.07 -8.19
CA LEU A 86 0.96 -12.59 -7.77
C LEU A 86 1.75 -13.17 -8.94
N GLU A 87 1.11 -13.92 -9.84
CA GLU A 87 1.75 -14.43 -11.07
C GLU A 87 2.27 -13.29 -11.93
N ALA A 88 1.41 -12.30 -12.13
CA ALA A 88 1.68 -11.02 -12.78
C ALA A 88 2.87 -10.26 -12.16
N TYR A 89 2.87 -10.16 -10.83
CA TYR A 89 3.93 -9.49 -10.06
C TYR A 89 5.27 -10.21 -10.20
N LEU A 90 5.28 -11.54 -10.06
CA LEU A 90 6.50 -12.36 -10.17
C LEU A 90 7.06 -12.33 -11.59
N ALA A 91 6.22 -12.42 -12.62
CA ALA A 91 6.68 -12.28 -14.01
C ALA A 91 7.33 -10.92 -14.26
N ASN A 92 6.82 -9.85 -13.63
CA ASN A 92 7.41 -8.52 -13.71
C ASN A 92 8.74 -8.41 -12.95
N VAL A 93 8.87 -9.08 -11.81
CA VAL A 93 10.14 -9.21 -11.08
C VAL A 93 11.14 -9.96 -11.97
N ASP A 94 10.83 -11.18 -12.43
CA ASP A 94 11.67 -12.02 -13.30
C ASP A 94 12.17 -11.31 -14.57
N ALA A 95 11.33 -10.47 -15.17
CA ALA A 95 11.72 -9.67 -16.34
C ALA A 95 12.88 -8.69 -16.06
N GLN A 96 13.16 -8.37 -14.80
CA GLN A 96 14.29 -7.52 -14.40
C GLN A 96 15.57 -8.29 -14.07
N ASP A 97 15.58 -9.63 -14.11
CA ASP A 97 16.69 -10.45 -13.61
C ASP A 97 17.85 -10.41 -14.60
N GLY A 98 17.49 -10.44 -15.89
CA GLY A 98 18.43 -10.37 -17.00
C GLY A 98 19.08 -9.01 -17.22
N ASN A 99 18.66 -7.95 -16.51
CA ASN A 99 19.12 -6.58 -16.77
C ASN A 99 20.39 -6.17 -15.99
N ALA A 100 21.02 -7.09 -15.24
CA ALA A 100 22.18 -6.83 -14.37
C ALA A 100 22.00 -5.70 -13.34
N ASN A 101 20.76 -5.25 -13.13
CA ASN A 101 20.41 -4.19 -12.21
C ASN A 101 20.03 -4.78 -10.85
N TRP A 102 21.04 -5.09 -10.04
CA TRP A 102 20.88 -5.73 -8.73
C TRP A 102 19.94 -4.97 -7.78
N HIS A 103 19.76 -3.66 -7.99
CA HIS A 103 18.83 -2.82 -7.24
C HIS A 103 17.38 -3.31 -7.34
N CYS A 104 17.00 -3.91 -8.47
CA CYS A 104 15.65 -4.42 -8.71
C CYS A 104 15.33 -5.72 -7.97
N TRP A 105 16.25 -6.20 -7.12
CA TRP A 105 16.18 -7.51 -6.47
C TRP A 105 16.52 -7.46 -4.99
N ARG A 106 17.47 -6.58 -4.63
CA ARG A 106 18.11 -6.60 -3.31
C ARG A 106 17.89 -5.34 -2.49
N ASP A 107 17.38 -4.28 -3.10
CA ASP A 107 17.10 -3.06 -2.35
C ASP A 107 15.97 -3.30 -1.34
N TYR A 108 16.17 -2.83 -0.11
CA TYR A 108 15.15 -2.92 0.92
C TYR A 108 13.91 -2.10 0.51
N GLY A 109 12.74 -2.74 0.53
CA GLY A 109 11.48 -2.11 0.10
C GLY A 109 11.26 -2.09 -1.41
N ILE A 110 12.09 -2.77 -2.21
CA ILE A 110 11.94 -2.80 -3.68
C ILE A 110 10.59 -3.38 -4.13
N ASP A 111 9.98 -4.22 -3.29
CA ASP A 111 8.66 -4.79 -3.53
C ASP A 111 7.58 -3.72 -3.71
N GLN A 112 7.75 -2.60 -3.01
CA GLN A 112 6.94 -1.40 -3.12
C GLN A 112 7.06 -0.75 -4.51
N GLY A 113 8.25 -0.77 -5.09
CA GLY A 113 8.53 -0.32 -6.46
C GLY A 113 7.87 -1.20 -7.51
N HIS A 114 8.06 -2.53 -7.45
CA HIS A 114 7.37 -3.47 -8.35
C HIS A 114 5.84 -3.30 -8.27
N HIS A 115 5.30 -3.20 -7.05
CA HIS A 115 3.86 -3.02 -6.83
C HIS A 115 3.31 -1.72 -7.46
N ASN A 116 4.04 -0.59 -7.35
CA ASN A 116 3.59 0.66 -7.94
C ASN A 116 3.82 0.73 -9.46
N TYR A 117 4.85 0.05 -9.98
CA TYR A 117 5.01 -0.10 -11.42
C TYR A 117 3.84 -0.85 -12.04
N MET A 118 3.37 -1.91 -11.39
CA MET A 118 2.17 -2.65 -11.82
C MET A 118 0.98 -1.71 -11.99
N HIS A 119 0.76 -0.78 -11.07
CA HIS A 119 -0.32 0.21 -11.20
C HIS A 119 -0.15 1.12 -12.42
N VAL A 120 1.08 1.57 -12.68
CA VAL A 120 1.47 2.46 -13.79
C VAL A 120 1.32 1.77 -15.14
N ALA A 121 1.86 0.56 -15.27
CA ALA A 121 1.71 -0.33 -16.41
C ALA A 121 0.23 -0.49 -16.82
N LEU A 122 -0.65 -0.59 -15.82
CA LEU A 122 -2.10 -0.75 -16.00
C LEU A 122 -2.84 0.54 -16.39
N ARG A 123 -2.20 1.73 -16.27
CA ARG A 123 -2.80 3.03 -16.62
C ARG A 123 -2.43 3.56 -17.99
N GLY A 124 -1.40 3.05 -18.69
CA GLY A 124 -1.13 3.60 -20.02
C GLY A 124 0.06 3.17 -20.87
N LYS A 125 0.82 2.11 -20.56
CA LYS A 125 1.68 1.34 -21.50
C LYS A 125 2.54 0.31 -20.75
N ALA A 126 2.53 -0.91 -21.30
CA ALA A 126 3.42 -2.06 -21.06
C ALA A 126 3.18 -2.92 -19.81
N TYR A 127 2.71 -4.15 -20.11
CA TYR A 127 2.84 -5.43 -19.42
C TYR A 127 2.63 -5.42 -17.92
N VAL A 128 1.39 -5.71 -17.51
CA VAL A 128 1.06 -6.94 -16.75
C VAL A 128 -0.43 -7.31 -16.95
N ALA A 129 -0.71 -8.61 -17.03
CA ALA A 129 -1.99 -9.21 -17.42
C ALA A 129 -3.14 -9.10 -16.39
N TYR A 130 -3.27 -7.99 -15.65
CA TYR A 130 -4.41 -7.79 -14.75
C TYR A 130 -5.29 -6.61 -15.19
N PRO A 131 -6.43 -6.84 -15.86
CA PRO A 131 -7.18 -5.76 -16.50
C PRO A 131 -7.61 -4.66 -15.54
N LYS A 132 -7.46 -3.38 -15.94
CA LYS A 132 -7.86 -2.22 -15.12
C LYS A 132 -9.30 -2.28 -14.59
N HIS A 133 -10.21 -2.90 -15.33
CA HIS A 133 -11.60 -3.07 -14.92
C HIS A 133 -11.80 -4.13 -13.82
N LYS A 134 -10.75 -4.85 -13.41
CA LYS A 134 -10.75 -5.91 -12.39
C LYS A 134 -10.21 -5.48 -11.03
N PHE A 135 -9.65 -4.28 -10.90
CA PHE A 135 -9.16 -3.76 -9.63
C PHE A 135 -9.73 -2.39 -9.27
N ALA A 136 -9.76 -2.10 -7.98
CA ALA A 136 -10.01 -0.80 -7.39
C ALA A 136 -8.78 -0.35 -6.57
N VAL A 137 -8.71 0.95 -6.30
CA VAL A 137 -7.77 1.53 -5.33
C VAL A 137 -8.61 2.15 -4.23
N ALA A 138 -8.44 1.69 -3.00
CA ALA A 138 -8.91 2.37 -1.82
C ALA A 138 -7.96 3.55 -1.54
N PRO A 139 -8.45 4.81 -1.53
CA PRO A 139 -7.65 5.95 -1.13
C PRO A 139 -7.15 5.82 0.32
N TYR A 140 -6.18 6.65 0.68
CA TYR A 140 -5.80 6.83 2.07
C TYR A 140 -7.02 7.15 2.96
N ASP A 141 -7.09 6.50 4.13
CA ASP A 141 -8.19 6.62 5.10
C ASP A 141 -9.59 6.23 4.57
N ALA A 142 -9.60 5.52 3.43
CA ALA A 142 -10.78 4.91 2.83
C ALA A 142 -10.54 3.41 2.63
N GLY A 143 -11.61 2.62 2.63
CA GLY A 143 -11.49 1.17 2.54
C GLY A 143 -11.17 0.48 3.87
N PRO A 144 -10.96 -0.85 3.86
CA PRO A 144 -10.73 -1.61 5.07
C PRO A 144 -9.34 -1.40 5.68
N ALA A 145 -8.36 -0.86 4.95
CA ALA A 145 -7.00 -0.66 5.47
C ALA A 145 -6.65 0.82 5.59
N TYR A 146 -6.17 1.21 6.77
CA TYR A 146 -5.42 2.42 6.97
C TYR A 146 -3.93 2.08 6.84
N THR A 147 -3.20 2.80 6.00
CA THR A 147 -1.76 2.58 5.81
C THR A 147 -0.98 3.86 6.07
N ALA A 148 -0.20 3.86 7.15
CA ALA A 148 0.54 5.04 7.60
C ALA A 148 1.57 5.51 6.55
N GLY A 149 2.20 4.60 5.80
CA GLY A 149 3.20 4.97 4.80
C GLY A 149 4.44 5.60 5.44
N GLN A 150 4.97 6.63 4.80
CA GLN A 150 6.18 7.34 5.24
C GLN A 150 5.88 8.60 6.08
N VAL A 151 4.92 8.51 7.01
CA VAL A 151 4.47 9.61 7.87
C VAL A 151 5.36 9.89 9.07
N MET A 152 6.48 9.16 9.25
CA MET A 152 7.44 9.47 10.31
C MET A 152 7.80 10.97 10.25
N HIS A 153 7.39 11.71 11.28
CA HIS A 153 7.58 13.15 11.49
C HIS A 153 6.59 14.12 10.81
N VAL A 154 5.43 13.66 10.35
CA VAL A 154 4.37 14.53 9.82
C VAL A 154 3.27 14.67 10.88
N PRO A 155 2.85 15.91 11.23
CA PRO A 155 1.62 16.11 12.00
C PRO A 155 0.44 15.60 11.19
N GLU A 156 -0.26 14.59 11.72
CA GLU A 156 -1.40 13.98 11.07
C GLU A 156 -2.67 14.19 11.91
N ASP A 157 -3.78 14.51 11.24
CA ASP A 157 -5.12 14.49 11.84
C ASP A 157 -5.64 13.05 11.95
N LEU A 158 -4.94 12.24 12.75
CA LEU A 158 -5.27 10.85 13.00
C LEU A 158 -6.57 10.73 13.80
N LYS A 159 -7.64 10.32 13.12
CA LYS A 159 -8.95 10.10 13.75
C LYS A 159 -8.96 8.79 14.52
N ARG A 160 -9.37 8.86 15.79
CA ARG A 160 -9.48 7.70 16.68
C ARG A 160 -10.77 7.75 17.47
N ASP A 161 -11.27 6.59 17.85
CA ASP A 161 -12.37 6.51 18.81
C ASP A 161 -11.89 6.71 20.25
N ALA A 162 -12.84 6.70 21.20
CA ALA A 162 -12.55 6.87 22.62
C ALA A 162 -11.63 5.77 23.21
N ALA A 163 -11.52 4.62 22.56
CA ALA A 163 -10.63 3.53 22.94
C ALA A 163 -9.27 3.59 22.23
N GLY A 164 -9.03 4.58 21.37
CA GLY A 164 -7.77 4.80 20.66
C GLY A 164 -7.63 4.07 19.33
N TYR A 165 -8.65 3.35 18.86
CA TYR A 165 -8.61 2.65 17.58
C TYR A 165 -8.80 3.61 16.42
N VAL A 166 -8.09 3.40 15.32
CA VAL A 166 -8.11 4.26 14.13
C VAL A 166 -9.45 4.20 13.42
N LEU A 167 -9.98 5.36 13.07
CA LEU A 167 -11.22 5.55 12.32
C LEU A 167 -10.91 5.93 10.88
N ARG A 168 -11.69 5.37 9.96
CA ARG A 168 -11.80 5.76 8.55
C ARG A 168 -12.45 7.14 8.43
N ALA A 169 -12.40 7.70 7.22
CA ALA A 169 -13.12 8.92 6.88
C ALA A 169 -14.64 8.85 7.12
N ASP A 170 -15.25 7.65 7.07
CA ASP A 170 -16.68 7.40 7.33
C ASP A 170 -17.03 7.24 8.82
N GLY A 171 -16.03 7.38 9.72
CA GLY A 171 -16.19 7.25 11.16
C GLY A 171 -16.20 5.82 11.69
N ARG A 172 -16.13 4.79 10.83
CA ARG A 172 -16.00 3.39 11.26
C ARG A 172 -14.53 3.05 11.52
N ARG A 173 -14.27 2.06 12.36
CA ARG A 173 -12.90 1.56 12.56
C ARG A 173 -12.32 1.02 11.23
N ALA A 174 -11.09 1.42 10.92
CA ALA A 174 -10.29 0.72 9.92
C ALA A 174 -10.21 -0.76 10.32
N ALA A 175 -10.32 -1.68 9.36
CA ALA A 175 -10.23 -3.11 9.69
C ALA A 175 -8.78 -3.53 9.91
N LEU A 176 -7.88 -3.03 9.08
CA LEU A 176 -6.43 -3.19 9.19
C LEU A 176 -5.78 -1.82 9.40
N VAL A 177 -4.83 -1.74 10.32
CA VAL A 177 -3.89 -0.63 10.43
C VAL A 177 -2.51 -1.17 10.12
N HIS A 178 -1.94 -0.71 9.02
CA HIS A 178 -0.66 -1.17 8.48
C HIS A 178 0.42 -0.10 8.63
N GLN A 179 1.66 -0.56 8.86
CA GLN A 179 2.83 0.26 9.13
C GLN A 179 2.61 1.17 10.35
N TYR A 180 1.92 0.65 11.37
CA TYR A 180 1.56 1.44 12.55
C TYR A 180 2.81 1.92 13.33
N ASP A 181 3.92 1.19 13.22
CA ASP A 181 5.21 1.51 13.83
C ASP A 181 5.88 2.74 13.19
N ARG A 182 5.45 3.15 12.00
CA ARG A 182 5.90 4.36 11.30
C ARG A 182 5.16 5.63 11.75
N HIS A 183 4.21 5.51 12.68
CA HIS A 183 3.54 6.65 13.29
C HIS A 183 3.73 6.65 14.82
N PRO A 184 4.31 7.70 15.42
CA PRO A 184 4.76 7.68 16.82
C PRO A 184 3.62 7.53 17.85
N VAL A 185 2.40 7.90 17.47
CA VAL A 185 1.20 7.69 18.30
C VAL A 185 0.65 6.27 18.13
N LEU A 186 0.70 5.71 16.91
CA LEU A 186 0.14 4.39 16.63
C LEU A 186 1.05 3.29 17.14
N SER A 187 2.37 3.41 16.92
CA SER A 187 3.40 2.55 17.52
C SER A 187 3.14 2.35 19.01
N ARG A 188 3.14 3.44 19.79
CA ARG A 188 2.93 3.37 21.25
C ARG A 188 1.59 2.73 21.65
N PHE A 189 0.54 3.03 20.89
CA PHE A 189 -0.79 2.49 21.16
C PHE A 189 -0.84 0.97 20.90
N TYR A 190 -0.49 0.51 19.69
CA TYR A 190 -0.59 -0.91 19.36
C TYR A 190 0.45 -1.76 20.07
N ASP A 191 1.65 -1.25 20.36
CA ASP A 191 2.62 -1.97 21.19
C ASP A 191 2.06 -2.25 22.60
N THR A 192 1.25 -1.33 23.13
CA THR A 192 0.52 -1.53 24.39
C THR A 192 -0.61 -2.54 24.24
N VAL A 193 -1.45 -2.40 23.21
CA VAL A 193 -2.56 -3.33 22.96
C VAL A 193 -2.06 -4.77 22.79
N VAL A 194 -0.99 -4.97 22.01
CA VAL A 194 -0.41 -6.30 21.77
C VAL A 194 0.16 -6.88 23.06
N ARG A 195 0.90 -6.10 23.84
CA ARG A 195 1.42 -6.57 25.15
C ARG A 195 0.28 -7.02 26.07
N ASP A 196 -0.76 -6.21 26.20
CA ASP A 196 -1.89 -6.50 27.08
C ASP A 196 -2.70 -7.73 26.62
N LEU A 197 -2.74 -8.01 25.30
CA LEU A 197 -3.35 -9.23 24.75
C LEU A 197 -2.52 -10.48 25.08
N VAL A 198 -1.20 -10.39 24.99
CA VAL A 198 -0.28 -11.50 25.30
C VAL A 198 -0.30 -11.81 26.80
N GLU A 199 -0.34 -10.81 27.67
CA GLU A 199 -0.37 -11.01 29.13
C GLU A 199 -1.70 -11.61 29.63
N LYS A 200 -2.77 -11.57 28.82
CA LYS A 200 -4.09 -12.09 29.16
C LYS A 200 -4.42 -13.45 28.51
N ALA A 201 -3.55 -13.96 27.64
CA ALA A 201 -3.72 -15.22 26.92
C ALA A 201 -3.09 -16.40 27.69
#